data_AF-A0A8I1SQZ5-F1
#
_entry.id   AF-A0A8I1SQZ5-F1
#
_cell.length_a   1.000
_cell.length_b   1.000
_cell.length_c   1.000
_cell.angle_alpha   90.00
_cell.angle_beta   90.00
_cell.angle_gamma   90.00
#
_symmetry.space_group_name_H-M   'P 1'
#
loop_
_entity.id
_entity.type
_entity.pdbx_description
1 polymer ?
#
loop_
_entity_poly.entity_id
_entity_poly.type
_entity_poly.pdbx_seq_one_letter_code
_entity_poly.pdbx_strand_id
1 'polypeptide(L)'
;MKKGIFVLVTAIVLGLVAAAAACWFSQRSSPEDWFRKKFDLTEQQAQQAAALHQEYQVSCTEMCARIAQADARLAKAIQTGNGMTPEIRAAIAETDTVRTECRANMLEYFYKIAATLPPAKKQSYLDMVLPTVLEPGEMGGMHRQ
;
A
#
# COMPACT_ATOMS: atom_id res chain seq x y z
N MET A 1 40.77 -31.18 22.12
CA MET A 1 40.72 -29.81 21.54
C MET A 1 40.25 -29.74 20.09
N LYS A 2 40.78 -30.56 19.16
CA LYS A 2 40.39 -30.52 17.72
C LYS A 2 38.91 -30.85 17.43
N LYS A 3 38.30 -31.76 18.19
CA LYS A 3 36.89 -32.16 18.02
C LYS A 3 35.90 -31.04 18.39
N GLY A 4 36.21 -30.25 19.42
CA GLY A 4 35.37 -29.11 19.84
C GLY A 4 35.36 -27.98 18.82
N ILE A 5 36.51 -27.71 18.19
CA ILE A 5 36.63 -26.72 17.11
C ILE A 5 35.83 -27.17 15.87
N PHE A 6 35.86 -28.46 15.53
CA PHE A 6 35.10 -28.99 14.39
C PHE A 6 33.57 -28.86 14.59
N VAL A 7 33.08 -29.11 15.80
CA VAL A 7 31.65 -28.96 16.14
C VAL A 7 31.23 -27.49 16.09
N LEU A 8 32.07 -26.57 16.57
CA LEU A 8 31.79 -25.13 16.53
C LEU A 8 31.76 -24.60 15.09
N VAL A 9 32.73 -24.98 14.26
CA VAL A 9 32.79 -24.56 12.85
C VAL A 9 31.60 -25.11 12.06
N THR A 10 31.21 -26.37 12.26
CA THR A 10 30.05 -26.95 11.57
C THR A 10 28.73 -26.28 11.98
N ALA A 11 28.55 -25.96 13.26
CA ALA A 11 27.37 -25.22 13.71
C ALA A 11 27.30 -23.81 13.10
N ILE A 12 28.43 -23.10 13.01
CA ILE A 12 28.49 -21.77 12.39
C ILE A 12 28.19 -21.85 10.89
N VAL A 13 28.78 -22.81 10.18
CA VAL A 13 28.53 -23.00 8.74
C VAL A 13 27.07 -23.35 8.47
N LEU A 14 26.46 -24.23 9.25
CA LEU A 14 25.04 -24.56 9.13
C LEU A 14 24.14 -23.35 9.41
N GLY A 15 24.47 -22.53 10.41
CA GLY A 15 23.77 -21.28 10.70
C GLY A 15 23.86 -20.28 9.55
N LEU A 16 25.05 -20.09 8.97
CA LEU A 16 25.26 -19.19 7.83
C LEU A 16 24.54 -19.66 6.57
N VAL A 17 24.55 -20.97 6.29
CA VAL A 17 23.83 -21.54 5.14
C VAL A 17 22.33 -21.39 5.31
N ALA A 18 21.78 -21.65 6.50
CA ALA A 18 20.35 -21.46 6.77
C ALA A 18 19.93 -19.99 6.65
N ALA A 19 20.73 -19.06 7.17
CA ALA A 19 20.49 -17.62 7.04
C ALA A 19 20.54 -17.15 5.58
N ALA A 20 21.51 -17.62 4.81
CA ALA A 20 21.62 -17.29 3.38
C ALA A 20 20.42 -17.81 2.58
N ALA A 21 19.98 -19.05 2.84
CA ALA A 21 18.79 -19.62 2.19
C ALA A 21 17.51 -18.85 2.56
N ALA A 22 17.36 -18.46 3.82
CA ALA A 22 16.23 -17.66 4.29
C ALA A 22 16.21 -16.25 3.66
N CYS A 23 17.37 -15.58 3.57
CA CYS A 23 17.51 -14.29 2.88
C CYS A 23 17.19 -14.42 1.38
N TRP A 24 17.64 -15.49 0.72
CA TRP A 24 17.34 -15.74 -0.69
C TRP A 24 15.86 -16.02 -0.94
N PHE A 25 15.19 -16.75 -0.04
CA PHE A 25 13.78 -17.08 -0.18
C PHE A 25 12.88 -15.87 0.09
N SER A 26 13.20 -15.07 1.11
CA SER A 26 12.48 -13.83 1.42
C SER A 26 12.64 -12.74 0.37
N GLN A 27 13.80 -12.67 -0.30
CA GLN A 27 14.01 -11.77 -1.44
C GLN A 27 13.29 -12.19 -2.74
N ARG A 28 12.73 -13.41 -2.82
CA ARG A 28 12.18 -13.97 -4.07
C ARG A 28 10.71 -13.71 -4.34
N SER A 29 9.94 -13.17 -3.40
CA SER A 29 8.52 -12.88 -3.63
C SER A 29 8.28 -11.37 -3.63
N SER A 30 8.41 -10.74 -4.80
CA SER A 30 7.94 -9.36 -4.98
C SER A 30 6.41 -9.30 -4.77
N PRO A 31 5.85 -8.13 -4.40
CA PRO A 31 4.40 -7.94 -4.35
C PRO A 31 3.72 -8.29 -5.68
N GLU A 32 4.39 -8.01 -6.80
CA GLU A 32 3.92 -8.35 -8.15
C GLU A 32 3.89 -9.87 -8.37
N ASP A 33 4.93 -10.60 -7.94
CA ASP A 33 4.96 -12.06 -8.02
C ASP A 33 3.89 -12.72 -7.16
N TRP A 34 3.65 -12.17 -5.96
CA TRP A 34 2.55 -12.60 -5.12
C TRP A 34 1.21 -12.35 -5.82
N PHE A 35 0.99 -11.16 -6.36
CA PHE A 35 -0.26 -10.78 -7.02
C PHE A 35 -0.54 -11.66 -8.24
N ARG A 36 0.46 -11.85 -9.10
CA ARG A 36 0.41 -12.75 -10.26
C ARG A 36 0.04 -14.17 -9.85
N LYS A 37 0.70 -14.72 -8.83
CA LYS A 37 0.40 -16.07 -8.33
C LYS A 37 -0.97 -16.18 -7.66
N LYS A 38 -1.39 -15.16 -6.90
CA LYS A 38 -2.66 -15.15 -6.16
C LYS A 38 -3.88 -15.17 -7.08
N PHE A 39 -3.77 -14.48 -8.22
CA PHE A 39 -4.87 -14.32 -9.17
C PHE A 39 -4.68 -15.07 -10.49
N ASP A 40 -3.67 -15.96 -10.56
CA ASP A 40 -3.38 -16.80 -11.73
C ASP A 40 -3.22 -15.99 -13.03
N LEU A 41 -2.50 -14.88 -12.96
CA LEU A 41 -2.36 -13.96 -14.10
C LEU A 41 -1.38 -14.49 -15.14
N THR A 42 -1.74 -14.32 -16.41
CA THR A 42 -0.77 -14.44 -17.50
C THR A 42 0.27 -13.32 -17.39
N GLU A 43 1.40 -13.50 -18.06
CA GLU A 43 2.45 -12.47 -18.12
C GLU A 43 1.91 -11.14 -18.66
N GLN A 44 1.06 -11.19 -19.70
CA GLN A 44 0.43 -10.00 -20.26
C GLN A 44 -0.50 -9.29 -19.26
N GLN A 45 -1.33 -10.05 -18.53
CA GLN A 45 -2.21 -9.48 -17.50
C GLN A 45 -1.41 -8.86 -16.35
N ALA A 46 -0.31 -9.51 -15.95
CA ALA A 46 0.57 -9.00 -14.92
C ALA A 46 1.23 -7.67 -15.34
N GLN A 47 1.73 -7.59 -16.58
CA GLN A 47 2.30 -6.35 -17.13
C GLN A 47 1.25 -5.22 -17.21
N GLN A 48 0.03 -5.54 -17.62
CA GLN A 48 -1.07 -4.56 -17.66
C GLN A 48 -1.43 -4.06 -16.26
N ALA A 49 -1.53 -4.96 -15.28
CA ALA A 49 -1.79 -4.59 -13.89
C ALA A 49 -0.65 -3.74 -13.29
N ALA A 50 0.61 -4.07 -13.60
CA ALA A 50 1.76 -3.31 -13.15
C ALA A 50 1.78 -1.88 -13.73
N ALA A 51 1.47 -1.73 -15.02
CA ALA A 51 1.36 -0.42 -15.67
C ALA A 51 0.27 0.44 -15.02
N LEU A 52 -0.92 -0.14 -14.77
CA LEU A 52 -2.01 0.54 -14.06
C LEU A 52 -1.61 0.93 -12.63
N HIS A 53 -0.85 0.08 -11.93
CA HIS A 53 -0.36 0.39 -10.59
C HIS A 53 0.62 1.57 -10.60
N GLN A 54 1.56 1.59 -11.54
CA GLN A 54 2.52 2.69 -11.70
C GLN A 54 1.82 4.02 -12.01
N GLU A 55 0.83 4.01 -12.89
CA GLU A 55 0.00 5.19 -13.18
C GLU A 55 -0.73 5.67 -11.91
N TYR A 56 -1.36 4.74 -11.19
CA TYR A 56 -2.07 5.06 -9.96
C TYR A 56 -1.15 5.62 -8.88
N GLN A 57 0.09 5.12 -8.73
CA GLN A 57 1.05 5.60 -7.73
C GLN A 57 1.32 7.11 -7.83
N VAL A 58 1.36 7.66 -9.05
CA VAL A 58 1.51 9.10 -9.27
C VAL A 58 0.33 9.84 -8.66
N SER A 59 -0.89 9.48 -9.06
CA SER A 59 -2.12 10.11 -8.56
C SER A 59 -2.33 9.92 -7.05
N CYS A 60 -1.94 8.76 -6.51
CA CYS A 60 -2.01 8.46 -5.08
C CYS A 60 -1.08 9.37 -4.28
N THR A 61 0.14 9.60 -4.78
CA THR A 61 1.12 10.49 -4.15
C THR A 61 0.61 11.94 -4.14
N GLU A 62 0.04 12.41 -5.24
CA GLU A 62 -0.57 13.74 -5.33
C GLU A 62 -1.75 13.90 -4.37
N MET A 63 -2.63 12.89 -4.27
CA MET A 63 -3.74 12.91 -3.32
C MET A 63 -3.26 12.94 -1.87
N CYS A 64 -2.23 12.15 -1.52
CA CYS A 64 -1.62 12.19 -0.20
C CYS A 64 -1.08 13.58 0.15
N ALA A 65 -0.41 14.25 -0.80
CA ALA A 65 0.08 15.60 -0.61
C ALA A 65 -1.07 16.61 -0.40
N ARG A 66 -2.15 16.49 -1.17
CA ARG A 66 -3.34 17.35 -1.04
C ARG A 66 -4.04 17.16 0.31
N ILE A 67 -4.18 15.92 0.77
CA ILE A 67 -4.75 15.60 2.10
C ILE A 67 -3.88 16.24 3.19
N ALA A 68 -2.56 16.05 3.14
CA ALA A 68 -1.65 16.62 4.13
C ALA A 68 -1.74 18.16 4.19
N GLN A 69 -1.89 18.83 3.04
CA GLN A 69 -2.08 20.28 2.99
C GLN A 69 -3.42 20.72 3.58
N ALA A 70 -4.52 20.03 3.27
CA ALA A 70 -5.84 20.34 3.82
C ALA A 70 -5.86 20.13 5.34
N ASP A 71 -5.26 19.04 5.82
CA ASP A 71 -5.13 18.75 7.26
C ASP A 71 -4.29 19.81 7.98
N ALA A 72 -3.20 20.27 7.36
CA ALA A 72 -2.38 21.36 7.91
C ALA A 72 -3.16 22.69 8.00
N ARG A 73 -4.00 22.99 7.00
CA ARG A 73 -4.88 24.17 7.02
C ARG A 73 -5.91 24.08 8.15
N LEU A 74 -6.55 22.92 8.31
CA LEU A 74 -7.49 22.68 9.39
C LEU A 74 -6.81 22.80 10.76
N ALA A 75 -5.65 22.16 10.94
CA ALA A 75 -4.88 22.24 12.18
C ALA A 75 -4.52 23.68 12.55
N LYS A 76 -4.07 24.47 11.56
CA LYS A 76 -3.78 25.90 11.75
C LYS A 76 -5.03 26.68 12.16
N ALA A 77 -6.16 26.47 11.47
CA ALA A 77 -7.41 27.16 11.77
C ALA A 77 -7.91 26.86 13.19
N ILE A 78 -7.80 25.61 13.64
CA ILE A 78 -8.14 25.19 15.01
C ILE A 78 -7.20 25.86 16.03
N GLN A 79 -5.89 25.89 15.78
CA GLN A 79 -4.92 26.48 16.70
C GLN A 79 -5.10 28.00 16.88
N THR A 80 -5.50 28.70 15.83
CA THR A 80 -5.68 30.16 15.86
C THR A 80 -7.09 30.61 16.21
N GLY A 81 -8.08 29.73 16.05
CA GLY A 81 -9.49 30.03 16.28
C GLY A 81 -9.88 29.98 17.76
N ASN A 82 -10.97 30.66 18.10
CA ASN A 82 -11.60 30.55 19.42
C ASN A 82 -13.04 30.06 19.25
N GLY A 83 -13.21 28.74 19.20
CA GLY A 83 -14.50 28.09 18.92
C GLY A 83 -14.72 27.81 17.44
N MET A 84 -15.96 27.46 17.06
CA MET A 84 -16.32 27.05 15.70
C MET A 84 -16.48 28.26 14.76
N THR A 85 -15.38 28.66 14.12
CA THR A 85 -15.37 29.79 13.18
C THR A 85 -15.73 29.38 11.75
N PRO A 86 -16.10 30.32 10.86
CA PRO A 86 -16.29 30.04 9.44
C PRO A 86 -15.06 29.41 8.76
N GLU A 87 -13.86 29.82 9.16
CA GLU A 87 -12.59 29.28 8.63
C GLU A 87 -12.41 27.81 9.00
N ILE A 88 -12.75 27.42 10.23
CA ILE A 88 -12.72 26.00 10.65
C ILE A 88 -13.73 25.19 9.86
N ARG A 89 -14.97 25.69 9.68
CA ARG A 89 -15.99 25.00 8.87
C ARG A 89 -15.54 24.81 7.42
N ALA A 90 -14.93 25.84 6.83
CA ALA A 90 -14.39 25.78 5.48
C ALA A 90 -13.25 24.77 5.36
N ALA A 91 -12.32 24.76 6.33
CA ALA A 91 -11.21 23.81 6.35
C ALA A 91 -11.70 22.35 6.54
N ILE A 92 -12.74 22.11 7.35
CA ILE A 92 -13.39 20.80 7.46
C ILE A 92 -13.96 20.37 6.10
N ALA A 93 -14.74 21.25 5.46
CA ALA A 93 -15.34 20.95 4.15
C ALA A 93 -14.28 20.65 3.07
N GLU A 94 -13.15 21.37 3.10
CA GLU A 94 -12.01 21.10 2.22
C GLU A 94 -11.40 19.72 2.50
N THR A 95 -11.17 19.37 3.77
CA THR A 95 -10.63 18.06 4.14
C THR A 95 -11.54 16.91 3.71
N ASP A 96 -12.86 17.09 3.78
CA ASP A 96 -13.84 16.09 3.33
C ASP A 96 -13.88 15.96 1.81
N THR A 97 -13.78 17.08 1.10
CA THR A 97 -13.74 17.12 -0.37
C THR A 97 -12.54 16.33 -0.89
N VAL A 98 -11.34 16.64 -0.40
CA VAL A 98 -10.11 15.99 -0.87
C VAL A 98 -10.12 14.48 -0.52
N ARG A 99 -10.61 14.10 0.66
CA ARG A 99 -10.74 12.67 1.02
C ARG A 99 -11.76 11.95 0.15
N THR A 100 -12.84 12.62 -0.26
CA THR A 100 -13.85 12.05 -1.17
C THR A 100 -13.25 11.80 -2.55
N GLU A 101 -12.50 12.76 -3.09
CA GLU A 101 -11.78 12.59 -4.35
C GLU A 101 -10.76 11.44 -4.29
N CYS A 102 -10.04 11.30 -3.17
CA CYS A 102 -9.09 10.20 -2.98
C CYS A 102 -9.79 8.83 -3.02
N ARG A 103 -10.93 8.71 -2.33
CA ARG A 103 -11.75 7.49 -2.35
C ARG A 103 -12.28 7.16 -3.74
N ALA A 104 -12.72 8.17 -4.49
CA ALA A 104 -13.19 7.99 -5.87
C ALA A 104 -12.05 7.47 -6.78
N ASN A 105 -10.86 8.07 -6.68
CA ASN A 105 -9.69 7.64 -7.45
C ASN A 105 -9.27 6.20 -7.10
N MET A 106 -9.19 5.85 -5.79
CA MET A 106 -8.93 4.48 -5.35
C MET A 106 -9.93 3.48 -5.94
N LEU A 107 -11.22 3.82 -5.88
CA LEU A 107 -12.27 2.94 -6.37
C LEU A 107 -12.17 2.71 -7.89
N GLU A 108 -11.90 3.77 -8.64
CA GLU A 108 -11.67 3.68 -10.09
C GLU A 108 -10.46 2.78 -10.39
N TYR A 109 -9.34 2.97 -9.69
CA TYR A 109 -8.14 2.14 -9.83
C TYR A 109 -8.43 0.66 -9.52
N PHE A 110 -9.12 0.37 -8.42
CA PHE A 110 -9.46 -1.02 -8.09
C PHE A 110 -10.33 -1.66 -9.16
N TYR A 111 -11.30 -0.94 -9.73
CA TYR A 111 -12.07 -1.49 -10.86
C TYR A 111 -11.26 -1.67 -12.13
N LYS A 112 -10.29 -0.78 -12.42
CA LYS A 112 -9.35 -0.94 -13.55
C LYS A 112 -8.50 -2.19 -13.39
N ILE A 113 -7.93 -2.44 -12.20
CA ILE A 113 -7.19 -3.67 -11.91
C ILE A 113 -8.12 -4.88 -12.01
N ALA A 114 -9.31 -4.82 -11.41
CA ALA A 114 -10.26 -5.92 -11.44
C ALA A 114 -10.68 -6.33 -12.87
N ALA A 115 -10.60 -5.39 -13.84
CA ALA A 115 -10.86 -5.66 -15.25
C ALA A 115 -9.72 -6.39 -15.98
N THR A 116 -8.50 -6.40 -15.44
CA THR A 116 -7.38 -7.18 -16.01
C THR A 116 -7.37 -8.63 -15.54
N LEU A 117 -8.09 -8.94 -14.46
CA LEU A 117 -8.11 -10.26 -13.83
C LEU A 117 -8.99 -11.26 -14.59
N PRO A 118 -8.72 -12.58 -14.45
CA PRO A 118 -9.66 -13.61 -14.88
C PRO A 118 -11.06 -13.37 -14.26
N PRO A 119 -12.17 -13.58 -15.01
CA PRO A 119 -13.53 -13.32 -14.51
C PRO A 119 -13.85 -14.03 -13.19
N ALA A 120 -13.34 -15.26 -13.01
CA ALA A 120 -13.53 -16.05 -11.80
C ALA A 120 -12.82 -15.48 -10.55
N LYS A 121 -11.85 -14.58 -10.74
CA LYS A 121 -11.02 -14.00 -9.68
C LYS A 121 -11.41 -12.56 -9.32
N LYS A 122 -12.15 -11.89 -10.21
CA LYS A 122 -12.57 -10.49 -10.06
C LYS A 122 -13.21 -10.20 -8.71
N GLN A 123 -14.21 -10.99 -8.31
CA GLN A 123 -14.92 -10.76 -7.05
C GLN A 123 -13.99 -10.92 -5.84
N SER A 124 -13.18 -11.99 -5.82
CA SER A 124 -12.23 -12.23 -4.71
C SER A 124 -11.19 -11.13 -4.53
N TYR A 125 -10.82 -10.45 -5.62
CA TYR A 125 -9.96 -9.27 -5.56
C TYR A 125 -10.71 -8.07 -4.98
N LEU A 126 -11.92 -7.79 -5.47
CA LEU A 126 -12.74 -6.68 -4.99
C LEU A 126 -13.07 -6.81 -3.51
N ASP A 127 -13.44 -8.01 -3.05
CA ASP A 127 -13.70 -8.30 -1.63
C ASP A 127 -12.47 -8.00 -0.74
N MET A 128 -11.27 -8.16 -1.30
CA MET A 128 -10.00 -7.91 -0.60
C MET A 128 -9.68 -6.41 -0.50
N VAL A 129 -9.96 -5.62 -1.54
CA VAL A 129 -9.47 -4.22 -1.63
C VAL A 129 -10.53 -3.15 -1.34
N LEU A 130 -11.81 -3.43 -1.59
CA LEU A 130 -12.88 -2.45 -1.39
C LEU A 130 -13.07 -2.00 0.07
N PRO A 131 -12.83 -2.82 1.11
CA PRO A 131 -12.89 -2.34 2.49
C PRO A 131 -11.96 -1.14 2.77
N THR A 132 -10.80 -1.07 2.11
CA THR A 132 -9.83 0.04 2.24
C THR A 132 -10.40 1.38 1.78
N VAL A 133 -11.39 1.40 0.87
CA VAL A 133 -12.04 2.63 0.41
C VAL A 133 -12.94 3.25 1.50
N LEU A 134 -13.53 2.39 2.33
CA LEU A 134 -14.46 2.81 3.39
C LEU A 134 -13.71 3.45 4.56
N GLU A 135 -12.54 2.91 4.90
CA GLU A 135 -11.75 3.30 6.07
C GLU A 135 -10.32 3.76 5.68
N PRO A 136 -10.14 4.81 4.86
CA PRO A 136 -8.82 5.21 4.39
C PRO A 136 -7.90 5.80 5.49
N GLY A 137 -8.44 6.07 6.67
CA GLY A 137 -7.72 6.69 7.80
C GLY A 137 -6.56 5.86 8.33
N GLU A 138 -6.54 4.55 8.08
CA GLU A 138 -5.44 3.67 8.50
C GLU A 138 -4.23 3.71 7.56
N MET A 139 -4.38 4.26 6.34
CA MET A 139 -3.31 4.33 5.35
C MET A 139 -2.23 5.38 5.71
N GLY A 140 -2.54 6.31 6.62
CA GLY A 140 -1.56 7.29 7.14
C GLY A 140 -0.44 6.68 7.98
N GLY A 141 -0.60 5.45 8.46
CA GLY A 141 0.44 4.71 9.18
C GLY A 141 1.38 3.89 8.29
N MET A 142 0.92 3.49 7.09
CA MET A 142 1.65 2.54 6.24
C MET A 142 2.57 3.23 5.22
N HIS A 143 2.28 4.48 4.83
CA HIS A 143 3.11 5.29 3.93
C HIS A 143 4.13 6.19 4.64
N ARG A 144 4.35 5.99 5.95
CA ARG A 144 5.37 6.68 6.75
C ARG A 144 6.58 5.77 7.04
N GLN A 145 7.04 5.04 6.03
CA GLN A 145 8.31 4.30 6.06
C GLN A 145 9.19 4.74 4.90
#